data_AF-A0A2S9DGV7-F1
#
_entry.id   AF-A0A2S9DGV7-F1
#
_cell.length_a   1.000
_cell.length_b   1.000
_cell.length_c   1.000
_cell.angle_alpha   90.00
_cell.angle_beta   90.00
_cell.angle_gamma   90.00
#
_symmetry.space_group_name_H-M   'P 1'
#
loop_
_entity.id
_entity.type
_entity.pdbx_description
1 polymer ?
#
loop_
_entity_poly.entity_id
_entity_poly.type
_entity_poly.pdbx_seq_one_letter_code
_entity_poly.pdbx_strand_id
1 'polypeptide(L)'
;MTEYEADPTPVPQGPPRYPVDPKSQYEHADRHRFVAPPPLPEPPQTLGTIRRKRYGSPVMAPAGQLALAFAVLAPSWLILQASLMVAYDGLLSMFGLMLASVIVPVVAIVAAITLGLPLRLIPALNRWWAGSGRAYISIAAISAGLIAAGFVKTVRQFGEMDGIPYDALTPDPTLVCGGWFLLALLLVNASLPLRWTNRASS
;
A
#
# COMPACT_ATOMS: atom_id res chain seq x y z
N MET A 1 -38.16 2.65 81.59
CA MET A 1 -37.46 1.83 80.58
C MET A 1 -38.46 1.63 79.45
N THR A 2 -38.41 2.52 78.46
CA THR A 2 -39.39 2.61 77.37
C THR A 2 -38.80 1.95 76.14
N GLU A 3 -39.40 0.82 75.75
CA GLU A 3 -39.07 0.08 74.52
C GLU A 3 -39.58 0.88 73.32
N TYR A 4 -38.67 1.22 72.41
CA TYR A 4 -38.96 1.95 71.18
C TYR A 4 -39.29 0.93 70.08
N GLU A 5 -40.56 0.83 69.73
CA GLU A 5 -41.09 -0.01 68.65
C GLU A 5 -40.71 0.61 67.31
N ALA A 6 -39.95 -0.11 66.49
CA ALA A 6 -39.43 0.36 65.22
C ALA A 6 -40.48 0.20 64.11
N ASP A 7 -40.92 1.35 63.57
CA ASP A 7 -41.86 1.49 62.46
C ASP A 7 -41.23 1.03 61.12
N PRO A 8 -41.80 0.05 60.40
CA PRO A 8 -41.27 -0.39 59.12
C PRO A 8 -41.61 0.60 57.99
N THR A 9 -40.58 1.13 57.36
CA THR A 9 -40.70 2.07 56.23
C THR A 9 -41.39 1.43 55.01
N PRO A 10 -42.30 2.16 54.32
CA PRO A 10 -42.98 1.65 53.15
C PRO A 10 -42.05 1.62 51.92
N VAL A 11 -42.05 0.48 51.22
CA VAL A 11 -41.31 0.24 49.98
C VAL A 11 -41.88 1.12 48.85
N PRO A 12 -41.07 1.88 48.09
CA PRO A 12 -41.57 2.70 46.98
C PRO A 12 -42.12 1.82 45.86
N GLN A 13 -43.42 1.91 45.59
CA GLN A 13 -44.04 1.29 44.42
C GLN A 13 -43.60 2.05 43.16
N GLY A 14 -42.76 1.41 42.35
CA GLY A 14 -42.44 1.88 41.01
C GLY A 14 -43.65 1.85 40.07
N PRO A 15 -43.63 2.60 38.96
CA PRO A 15 -44.77 2.71 38.06
C PRO A 15 -45.15 1.35 37.44
N PRO A 16 -46.46 1.11 37.22
CA PRO A 16 -46.96 -0.16 36.69
C PRO A 16 -46.38 -0.41 35.29
N ARG A 17 -45.65 -1.53 35.15
CA ARG A 17 -45.24 -2.06 33.85
C ARG A 17 -46.44 -2.77 33.24
N TYR A 18 -47.14 -2.10 32.33
CA TYR A 18 -48.09 -2.77 31.46
C TYR A 18 -47.33 -3.53 30.36
N PRO A 19 -47.75 -4.75 30.00
CA PRO A 19 -47.22 -5.47 28.86
C PRO A 19 -47.63 -4.72 27.59
N VAL A 20 -46.65 -4.19 26.86
CA VAL A 20 -46.87 -3.61 25.53
C VAL A 20 -46.96 -4.78 24.55
N ASP A 21 -48.15 -5.04 24.03
CA ASP A 21 -48.38 -6.02 22.96
C ASP A 21 -47.93 -5.40 21.62
N PRO A 22 -46.85 -5.90 20.98
CA PRO A 22 -46.29 -5.28 19.78
C PRO A 22 -47.16 -5.44 18.53
N LYS A 23 -48.26 -6.20 18.59
CA LYS A 23 -49.09 -6.49 17.41
C LYS A 23 -50.17 -5.45 17.11
N SER A 24 -50.59 -4.64 18.08
CA SER A 24 -51.73 -3.72 17.89
C SER A 24 -51.38 -2.42 17.15
N GLN A 25 -50.09 -2.08 16.99
CA GLN A 25 -49.68 -0.82 16.36
C GLN A 25 -49.62 -0.85 14.83
N TYR A 26 -49.70 -2.02 14.19
CA TYR A 26 -49.52 -2.14 12.73
C TYR A 26 -50.83 -2.29 11.95
N GLU A 27 -51.97 -2.46 12.60
CA GLU A 27 -53.22 -2.87 11.92
C GLU A 27 -54.18 -1.72 11.55
N HIS A 28 -53.82 -0.46 11.83
CA HIS A 28 -54.69 0.71 11.58
C HIS A 28 -54.10 1.82 10.69
N ALA A 29 -52.97 1.59 10.05
CA ALA A 29 -52.30 2.60 9.23
C ALA A 29 -52.38 2.32 7.72
N ASP A 30 -53.45 1.68 7.23
CA ASP A 30 -53.59 1.44 5.79
C ASP A 30 -55.06 1.63 5.36
N ARG A 31 -55.31 2.71 4.58
CA ARG A 31 -56.44 2.91 3.63
C ARG A 31 -56.92 4.35 3.38
N HIS A 32 -56.15 5.39 3.70
CA HIS A 32 -56.48 6.74 3.21
C HIS A 32 -55.34 7.43 2.49
N ARG A 33 -55.47 7.43 1.15
CA ARG A 33 -54.90 8.38 0.18
C ARG A 33 -53.38 8.55 0.18
N PHE A 34 -52.70 7.72 -0.63
CA PHE A 34 -51.39 8.08 -1.20
C PHE A 34 -51.57 9.18 -2.25
N VAL A 35 -51.62 10.44 -1.79
CA VAL A 35 -51.14 11.57 -2.58
C VAL A 35 -49.64 11.60 -2.36
N ALA A 36 -48.85 11.40 -3.42
CA ALA A 36 -47.40 11.47 -3.31
C ALA A 36 -47.01 12.85 -2.75
N PRO A 37 -46.31 12.92 -1.61
CA PRO A 37 -45.77 14.20 -1.14
C PRO A 37 -44.77 14.73 -2.16
N PRO A 38 -44.65 16.07 -2.32
CA PRO A 38 -43.58 16.65 -3.14
C PRO A 38 -42.21 16.12 -2.65
N PRO A 39 -41.24 15.93 -3.55
CA PRO A 39 -39.92 15.43 -3.17
C PRO A 39 -39.35 16.34 -2.09
N LEU A 40 -39.11 15.77 -0.91
CA LEU A 40 -38.49 16.47 0.20
C LEU A 40 -37.11 16.95 -0.26
N PRO A 41 -36.67 18.16 0.14
CA PRO A 41 -35.29 18.57 -0.03
C PRO A 41 -34.40 17.49 0.60
N GLU A 42 -33.42 17.00 -0.17
CA GLU A 42 -32.54 15.92 0.28
C GLU A 42 -32.00 16.26 1.68
N PRO A 43 -32.10 15.33 2.66
CA PRO A 43 -31.55 15.58 3.98
C PRO A 43 -30.06 15.88 3.83
N PRO A 44 -29.51 16.86 4.60
CA PRO A 44 -28.10 17.21 4.51
C PRO A 44 -27.28 15.94 4.68
N GLN A 45 -26.45 15.65 3.67
CA GLN A 45 -25.63 14.45 3.61
C GLN A 45 -24.73 14.42 4.84
N THR A 46 -25.15 13.67 5.85
CA THR A 46 -24.39 13.48 7.08
C THR A 46 -23.21 12.58 6.77
N LEU A 47 -22.03 12.91 7.30
CA LEU A 47 -20.75 12.23 7.04
C LEU A 47 -20.79 10.69 7.26
N GLY A 48 -21.80 10.19 7.97
CA GLY A 48 -22.04 8.75 8.18
C GLY A 48 -22.61 8.00 6.97
N THR A 49 -23.20 8.68 5.98
CA THR A 49 -23.77 8.06 4.77
C THR A 49 -22.85 8.12 3.56
N ILE A 50 -21.64 8.67 3.69
CA ILE A 50 -20.55 8.42 2.74
C ILE A 50 -20.25 6.94 2.83
N ARG A 51 -20.96 6.17 2.01
CA ARG A 51 -20.76 4.76 1.73
C ARG A 51 -19.27 4.62 1.47
N ARG A 52 -18.52 4.16 2.48
CA ARG A 52 -17.14 3.75 2.30
C ARG A 52 -17.22 2.79 1.13
N LYS A 53 -16.81 3.23 -0.06
CA LYS A 53 -16.42 2.32 -1.14
C LYS A 53 -15.27 1.56 -0.52
N ARG A 54 -15.60 0.46 0.17
CA ARG A 54 -14.72 -0.67 0.35
C ARG A 54 -14.37 -1.04 -1.08
N TYR A 55 -13.24 -0.53 -1.56
CA TYR A 55 -12.44 -1.21 -2.55
C TYR A 55 -12.06 -2.56 -1.93
N GLY A 56 -13.01 -3.51 -1.93
CA GLY A 56 -12.73 -4.94 -1.96
C GLY A 56 -12.79 -5.32 -3.45
N SER A 57 -11.92 -6.16 -4.00
CA SER A 57 -10.98 -7.13 -3.44
C SER A 57 -9.99 -7.53 -4.57
N PRO A 58 -9.05 -8.48 -4.44
CA PRO A 58 -7.97 -8.62 -3.47
C PRO A 58 -6.61 -8.86 -4.20
N VAL A 59 -5.52 -9.00 -3.44
CA VAL A 59 -4.22 -9.59 -3.85
C VAL A 59 -3.25 -8.72 -4.67
N MET A 60 -3.67 -8.02 -5.74
CA MET A 60 -2.72 -7.32 -6.63
C MET A 60 -2.61 -5.82 -6.36
N ALA A 61 -1.40 -5.27 -6.49
CA ALA A 61 -1.18 -3.83 -6.55
C ALA A 61 -2.06 -3.22 -7.66
N PRO A 62 -2.60 -1.99 -7.50
CA PRO A 62 -3.37 -1.34 -8.56
C PRO A 62 -2.61 -1.38 -9.88
N ALA A 63 -3.25 -1.80 -10.98
CA ALA A 63 -2.57 -1.96 -12.27
C ALA A 63 -1.80 -0.68 -12.69
N GLY A 64 -2.35 0.51 -12.38
CA GLY A 64 -1.67 1.79 -12.60
C GLY A 64 -0.38 1.96 -11.81
N GLN A 65 -0.26 1.40 -10.61
CA GLN A 65 0.98 1.42 -9.84
C GLN A 65 2.03 0.49 -10.46
N LEU A 66 1.64 -0.71 -10.88
CA LEU A 66 2.58 -1.62 -11.56
C LEU A 66 3.07 -1.02 -12.86
N ALA A 67 2.20 -0.35 -13.61
CA ALA A 67 2.57 0.38 -14.81
C ALA A 67 3.55 1.53 -14.49
N LEU A 68 3.32 2.29 -13.42
CA LEU A 68 4.22 3.37 -13.01
C LEU A 68 5.57 2.84 -12.50
N ALA A 69 5.56 1.75 -11.72
CA ALA A 69 6.78 1.07 -11.29
C ALA A 69 7.58 0.59 -12.51
N PHE A 70 6.91 -0.03 -13.48
CA PHE A 70 7.54 -0.46 -14.72
C PHE A 70 8.11 0.72 -15.53
N ALA A 71 7.34 1.81 -15.65
CA ALA A 71 7.76 3.02 -16.36
C ALA A 71 9.00 3.69 -15.75
N VAL A 72 9.27 3.48 -14.45
CA VAL A 72 10.49 3.95 -13.78
C VAL A 72 11.62 2.91 -13.87
N LEU A 73 11.30 1.63 -13.67
CA LEU A 73 12.28 0.56 -13.61
C LEU A 73 12.89 0.22 -14.98
N ALA A 74 12.11 0.25 -16.06
CA ALA A 74 12.61 -0.03 -17.40
C ALA A 74 13.70 0.95 -17.89
N PRO A 75 13.46 2.28 -17.91
CA PRO A 75 14.49 3.22 -18.32
C PRO A 75 15.67 3.25 -17.36
N SER A 76 15.45 3.12 -16.04
CA SER A 76 16.55 3.08 -15.08
C SER A 76 17.43 1.84 -15.25
N TRP A 77 16.86 0.66 -15.51
CA TRP A 77 17.64 -0.53 -15.82
C TRP A 77 18.45 -0.36 -17.10
N LEU A 78 17.87 0.23 -18.14
CA LEU A 78 18.59 0.51 -19.39
C LEU A 78 19.82 1.39 -19.15
N ILE A 79 19.69 2.45 -18.35
CA ILE A 79 20.80 3.34 -17.98
C ILE A 79 21.86 2.58 -17.18
N LEU A 80 21.46 1.76 -16.20
CA LEU A 80 22.39 0.95 -15.41
C LEU A 80 23.14 -0.06 -16.26
N GLN A 81 22.42 -0.76 -17.14
CA GLN A 81 22.99 -1.76 -18.02
C GLN A 81 23.98 -1.13 -19.00
N ALA A 82 23.65 0.03 -19.58
CA ALA A 82 24.57 0.80 -20.41
C ALA A 82 25.82 1.26 -19.61
N SER A 83 25.66 1.59 -18.34
CA SER A 83 26.78 2.02 -17.47
C SER A 83 27.71 0.87 -17.04
N LEU A 84 27.20 -0.37 -17.05
CA LEU A 84 27.96 -1.58 -16.70
C LEU A 84 28.57 -2.28 -17.92
N MET A 85 28.27 -1.81 -19.13
CA MET A 85 28.67 -2.45 -20.36
C MET A 85 30.12 -2.10 -20.72
N VAL A 86 30.98 -3.11 -20.83
CA VAL A 86 32.41 -2.94 -21.14
C VAL A 86 32.68 -2.96 -22.64
N ALA A 87 31.93 -3.77 -23.40
CA ALA A 87 32.09 -3.92 -24.84
C ALA A 87 30.73 -3.79 -25.54
N TYR A 88 30.73 -3.12 -26.69
CA TYR A 88 29.55 -2.94 -27.54
C TYR A 88 29.80 -3.55 -28.92
N ASP A 89 29.16 -4.70 -29.18
CA ASP A 89 29.28 -5.45 -30.44
C ASP A 89 28.28 -4.97 -31.49
N GLY A 90 27.78 -3.74 -31.36
CA GLY A 90 26.85 -3.15 -32.32
C GLY A 90 25.41 -3.58 -32.11
N LEU A 91 24.77 -3.95 -33.22
CA LEU A 91 23.32 -4.05 -33.35
C LEU A 91 22.73 -5.18 -32.48
N LEU A 92 23.45 -6.28 -32.30
CA LEU A 92 23.02 -7.40 -31.45
C LEU A 92 22.95 -6.98 -29.98
N SER A 93 23.98 -6.28 -29.48
CA SER A 93 23.98 -5.78 -28.11
C SER A 93 22.90 -4.72 -27.89
N MET A 94 22.58 -3.90 -28.90
CA MET A 94 21.47 -2.94 -28.82
C MET A 94 20.12 -3.65 -28.64
N PHE A 95 19.84 -4.70 -29.40
CA PHE A 95 18.63 -5.51 -29.19
C PHE A 95 18.63 -6.21 -27.84
N GLY A 96 19.78 -6.72 -27.40
CA GLY A 96 19.96 -7.32 -26.08
C GLY A 96 19.65 -6.35 -24.94
N LEU A 97 20.15 -5.11 -25.02
CA LEU A 97 19.87 -4.03 -24.06
C LEU A 97 18.39 -3.69 -24.01
N MET A 98 17.76 -3.50 -25.17
CA MET A 98 16.33 -3.18 -25.26
C MET A 98 15.47 -4.30 -24.68
N LEU A 99 15.76 -5.55 -25.04
CA LEU A 99 15.02 -6.70 -24.53
C LEU A 99 15.22 -6.89 -23.02
N ALA A 100 16.45 -6.77 -22.53
CA ALA A 100 16.76 -6.86 -21.11
C ALA A 100 16.07 -5.74 -20.30
N SER A 101 15.98 -4.53 -20.83
CA SER A 101 15.25 -3.42 -20.20
C SER A 101 13.75 -3.63 -20.08
N VAL A 102 13.18 -4.59 -20.79
CA VAL A 102 11.78 -5.00 -20.61
C VAL A 102 11.70 -6.20 -19.66
N ILE A 103 12.52 -7.23 -19.87
CA ILE A 103 12.44 -8.48 -19.12
C ILE A 103 12.86 -8.31 -17.66
N VAL A 104 14.00 -7.67 -17.40
CA VAL A 104 14.56 -7.57 -16.04
C VAL A 104 13.63 -6.82 -15.07
N PRO A 105 13.04 -5.67 -15.43
CA PRO A 105 12.03 -5.02 -14.60
C PRO A 105 10.81 -5.88 -14.32
N VAL A 106 10.31 -6.65 -15.31
CA VAL A 106 9.17 -7.55 -15.08
C VAL A 106 9.52 -8.59 -14.03
N VAL A 107 10.69 -9.23 -14.16
CA VAL A 107 11.18 -10.20 -13.18
C VAL A 107 11.35 -9.56 -11.80
N ALA A 108 11.93 -8.36 -11.73
CA ALA A 108 12.11 -7.63 -10.48
C ALA A 108 10.78 -7.27 -9.81
N ILE A 109 9.77 -6.87 -10.59
CA ILE A 109 8.41 -6.60 -10.10
C ILE A 109 7.79 -7.88 -9.54
N VAL A 110 7.86 -8.99 -10.26
CA VAL A 110 7.34 -10.29 -9.79
C VAL A 110 8.03 -10.69 -8.48
N ALA A 111 9.36 -10.58 -8.42
CA ALA A 111 10.13 -10.85 -7.21
C ALA A 111 9.70 -9.91 -6.06
N ALA A 112 9.55 -8.61 -6.31
CA ALA A 112 9.10 -7.63 -5.33
C ALA A 112 7.67 -7.90 -4.82
N ILE A 113 6.78 -8.42 -5.66
CA ILE A 113 5.43 -8.87 -5.27
C ILE A 113 5.54 -10.09 -4.35
N THR A 114 6.34 -11.09 -4.74
CA THR A 114 6.52 -12.32 -3.93
C THR A 114 7.16 -12.03 -2.58
N LEU A 115 8.16 -11.15 -2.51
CA LEU A 115 8.81 -10.71 -1.27
C LEU A 115 7.92 -9.75 -0.46
N GLY A 116 7.05 -9.00 -1.12
CA GLY A 116 6.05 -8.15 -0.47
C GLY A 116 4.88 -8.93 0.12
N LEU A 117 4.63 -10.15 -0.35
CA LEU A 117 3.55 -11.00 0.16
C LEU A 117 3.70 -11.37 1.65
N PRO A 118 4.85 -11.86 2.15
CA PRO A 118 5.03 -12.13 3.58
C PRO A 118 4.90 -10.87 4.43
N LEU A 119 5.31 -9.71 3.92
CA LEU A 119 5.13 -8.41 4.57
C LEU A 119 3.63 -8.08 4.80
N ARG A 120 2.76 -8.53 3.89
CA ARG A 120 1.30 -8.38 3.99
C ARG A 120 0.65 -9.45 4.85
N LEU A 121 1.20 -10.66 4.86
CA LEU A 121 0.65 -11.79 5.61
C LEU A 121 0.84 -11.65 7.12
N ILE A 122 1.94 -11.02 7.55
CA ILE A 122 2.27 -10.84 8.96
C ILE A 122 1.70 -9.49 9.44
N PRO A 123 0.64 -9.48 10.27
CA PRO A 123 -0.03 -8.24 10.69
C PRO A 123 0.86 -7.32 11.53
N ALA A 124 1.86 -7.87 12.24
CA ALA A 124 2.84 -7.09 12.98
C ALA A 124 3.75 -6.26 12.06
N LEU A 125 4.28 -6.88 11.00
CA LEU A 125 5.09 -6.22 9.97
C LEU A 125 4.28 -5.19 9.21
N ASN A 126 3.04 -5.51 8.84
CA ASN A 126 2.15 -4.57 8.16
C ASN A 126 1.85 -3.32 9.03
N ARG A 127 1.60 -3.48 10.34
CA ARG A 127 1.39 -2.33 11.24
C ARG A 127 2.65 -1.47 11.37
N TRP A 128 3.81 -2.09 11.49
CA TRP A 128 5.09 -1.39 11.55
C TRP A 128 5.38 -0.60 10.27
N TRP A 129 5.13 -1.23 9.12
CA TRP A 129 5.37 -0.67 7.79
C TRP A 129 4.36 0.43 7.44
N ALA A 130 3.07 0.24 7.76
CA ALA A 130 2.03 1.25 7.51
C ALA A 130 2.10 2.45 8.47
N GLY A 131 2.63 2.26 9.68
CA GLY A 131 2.76 3.33 10.68
C GLY A 131 4.01 4.21 10.50
N SER A 132 4.98 3.76 9.70
CA SER A 132 6.31 4.37 9.66
C SER A 132 6.65 4.91 8.28
N GLY A 133 6.14 6.10 7.93
CA GLY A 133 6.61 6.84 6.74
C GLY A 133 8.13 6.98 6.68
N ARG A 134 8.77 7.05 7.86
CA ARG A 134 10.23 7.06 8.02
C ARG A 134 10.92 5.81 7.46
N ALA A 135 10.28 4.64 7.53
CA ALA A 135 10.84 3.39 7.01
C ALA A 135 11.00 3.43 5.48
N TYR A 136 10.01 3.99 4.77
CA TYR A 136 10.11 4.19 3.32
C TYR A 136 11.23 5.15 2.96
N ILE A 137 11.34 6.28 3.67
CA ILE A 137 12.41 7.26 3.45
C ILE A 137 13.77 6.62 3.72
N SER A 138 13.92 5.85 4.79
CA SER A 138 15.18 5.15 5.08
C SER A 138 15.53 4.12 4.01
N ILE A 139 14.56 3.34 3.52
CA ILE A 139 14.81 2.34 2.47
C ILE A 139 15.16 3.03 1.14
N ALA A 140 14.48 4.14 0.81
CA ALA A 140 14.81 4.95 -0.36
C ALA A 140 16.23 5.53 -0.25
N ALA A 141 16.60 6.05 0.92
CA ALA A 141 17.94 6.57 1.17
C ALA A 141 19.01 5.48 1.10
N ILE A 142 18.73 4.29 1.65
CA ILE A 142 19.61 3.12 1.56
C ILE A 142 19.76 2.70 0.09
N SER A 143 18.66 2.58 -0.65
CA SER A 143 18.67 2.24 -2.08
C SER A 143 19.52 3.22 -2.89
N ALA A 144 19.28 4.53 -2.74
CA ALA A 144 20.06 5.57 -3.41
C ALA A 144 21.53 5.53 -2.97
N GLY A 145 21.79 5.31 -1.68
CA GLY A 145 23.13 5.18 -1.12
C GLY A 145 23.88 3.97 -1.68
N LEU A 146 23.24 2.82 -1.86
CA LEU A 146 23.83 1.64 -2.48
C LEU A 146 24.18 1.90 -3.95
N ILE A 147 23.27 2.53 -4.70
CA ILE A 147 23.54 2.89 -6.11
C ILE A 147 24.74 3.84 -6.18
N ALA A 148 24.73 4.92 -5.40
CA ALA A 148 25.82 5.89 -5.35
C ALA A 148 27.15 5.25 -4.93
N ALA A 149 27.14 4.41 -3.89
CA ALA A 149 28.32 3.66 -3.44
C ALA A 149 28.83 2.70 -4.52
N GLY A 150 27.95 2.08 -5.30
CA GLY A 150 28.32 1.22 -6.42
C GLY A 150 29.00 1.98 -7.57
N PHE A 151 28.60 3.23 -7.83
CA PHE A 151 29.28 4.09 -8.80
C PHE A 151 30.62 4.64 -8.28
N VAL A 152 30.76 4.87 -6.98
CA VAL A 152 32.01 5.35 -6.37
C VAL A 152 33.03 4.21 -6.22
N LYS A 153 32.57 3.04 -5.78
CA LYS A 153 33.41 1.84 -5.63
C LYS A 153 33.50 1.13 -6.96
N THR A 154 34.61 1.36 -7.66
CA THR A 154 34.89 0.64 -8.91
C THR A 154 35.51 -0.72 -8.62
N VAL A 155 35.15 -1.69 -9.43
CA VAL A 155 35.73 -3.04 -9.44
C VAL A 155 36.46 -3.20 -10.76
N ARG A 156 37.72 -3.64 -10.68
CA ARG A 156 38.52 -3.94 -11.85
C ARG A 156 38.03 -5.26 -12.44
N GLN A 157 37.57 -5.20 -13.68
CA GLN A 157 37.22 -6.37 -14.46
C GLN A 157 38.35 -6.63 -15.45
N PHE A 158 38.94 -7.82 -15.34
CA PHE A 158 39.96 -8.31 -16.25
C PHE A 158 39.45 -9.58 -16.92
N GLY A 159 39.71 -9.72 -18.21
CA GLY A 159 39.28 -10.86 -18.99
C GLY A 159 39.78 -10.78 -20.42
N GLU A 160 39.29 -11.70 -21.24
CA GLU A 160 39.58 -11.74 -22.67
C GLU A 160 38.25 -11.78 -23.41
N MET A 161 38.04 -10.84 -24.33
CA MET A 161 36.86 -10.75 -25.19
C MET A 161 37.36 -10.82 -26.63
N ASP A 162 36.89 -11.83 -27.38
CA ASP A 162 37.29 -12.08 -28.77
C ASP A 162 38.81 -12.14 -29.00
N GLY A 163 39.55 -12.70 -28.05
CA GLY A 163 41.02 -12.80 -28.12
C GLY A 163 41.76 -11.52 -27.73
N ILE A 164 41.04 -10.47 -27.34
CA ILE A 164 41.61 -9.19 -26.92
C ILE A 164 41.53 -9.11 -25.38
N PRO A 165 42.66 -9.03 -24.68
CA PRO A 165 42.65 -8.83 -23.24
C PRO A 165 42.09 -7.44 -22.93
N TYR A 166 41.12 -7.38 -22.03
CA TYR A 166 40.56 -6.12 -21.56
C TYR A 166 40.82 -5.95 -20.06
N ASP A 167 40.99 -4.70 -19.67
CA ASP A 167 41.14 -4.26 -18.29
C ASP A 167 40.35 -2.97 -18.11
N ALA A 168 39.20 -3.08 -17.48
CA ALA A 168 38.27 -1.98 -17.32
C ALA A 168 37.88 -1.81 -15.85
N LEU A 169 37.74 -0.55 -15.43
CA LEU A 169 37.16 -0.20 -14.13
C LEU A 169 35.67 0.04 -14.34
N THR A 170 34.84 -0.86 -13.83
CA THR A 170 33.38 -0.72 -13.85
C THR A 170 32.84 -0.41 -12.47
N PRO A 171 31.68 0.25 -12.34
CA PRO A 171 30.94 0.32 -11.08
C PRO A 171 30.74 -1.08 -10.46
N ASP A 172 30.69 -1.18 -9.13
CA ASP A 172 30.41 -2.44 -8.43
C ASP A 172 28.97 -2.90 -8.77
N PRO A 173 28.81 -3.97 -9.59
CA PRO A 173 27.49 -4.37 -10.07
C PRO A 173 26.61 -4.87 -8.93
N THR A 174 27.19 -5.39 -7.85
CA THR A 174 26.41 -5.93 -6.72
C THR A 174 25.71 -4.83 -5.95
N LEU A 175 26.40 -3.71 -5.71
CA LEU A 175 25.86 -2.54 -5.02
C LEU A 175 24.81 -1.84 -5.87
N VAL A 176 25.10 -1.64 -7.16
CA VAL A 176 24.17 -1.01 -8.11
C VAL A 176 22.89 -1.84 -8.26
N CYS A 177 23.02 -3.14 -8.55
CA CYS A 177 21.86 -4.03 -8.70
C CYS A 177 21.09 -4.20 -7.38
N GLY A 178 21.78 -4.31 -6.25
CA GLY A 178 21.15 -4.40 -4.93
C GLY A 178 20.34 -3.15 -4.58
N GLY A 179 20.91 -1.97 -4.82
CA GLY A 179 20.20 -0.70 -4.63
C GLY A 179 19.00 -0.54 -5.57
N TRP A 180 19.15 -0.93 -6.83
CA TRP A 180 18.04 -0.91 -7.81
C TRP A 180 16.93 -1.90 -7.46
N PHE A 181 17.28 -3.10 -6.96
CA PHE A 181 16.27 -4.07 -6.51
C PHE A 181 15.49 -3.58 -5.28
N LEU A 182 16.18 -2.93 -4.33
CA LEU A 182 15.53 -2.25 -3.20
C LEU A 182 14.57 -1.16 -3.67
N LEU A 183 14.94 -0.41 -4.72
CA LEU A 183 14.07 0.58 -5.35
C LEU A 183 12.82 -0.08 -5.95
N ALA A 184 12.98 -1.20 -6.66
CA ALA A 184 11.88 -1.97 -7.22
C ALA A 184 10.93 -2.48 -6.13
N LEU A 185 11.48 -3.02 -5.04
CA LEU A 185 10.71 -3.46 -3.88
C LEU A 185 9.93 -2.30 -3.27
N LEU A 186 10.57 -1.14 -3.10
CA LEU A 186 9.94 0.07 -2.60
C LEU A 186 8.80 0.53 -3.53
N LEU A 187 9.04 0.68 -4.84
CA LEU A 187 8.03 1.13 -5.81
C LEU A 187 6.79 0.23 -5.85
N VAL A 188 7.00 -1.10 -5.79
CA VAL A 188 5.92 -2.09 -5.80
C VAL A 188 5.17 -2.14 -4.46
N ASN A 189 5.85 -1.90 -3.32
CA ASN A 189 5.26 -2.01 -1.99
C ASN A 189 4.87 -0.66 -1.34
N ALA A 190 5.21 0.48 -1.96
CA ALA A 190 4.90 1.83 -1.47
C ALA A 190 3.42 2.21 -1.54
N SER A 191 2.57 1.43 -2.20
CA SER A 191 1.11 1.64 -2.22
C SER A 191 0.38 1.19 -0.97
N LEU A 192 1.09 0.71 0.04
CA LEU A 192 0.54 0.61 1.38
C LEU A 192 0.07 2.02 1.78
N PRO A 193 -1.23 2.15 2.02
CA PRO A 193 -2.05 3.26 1.57
C PRO A 193 -1.51 4.57 2.11
N LEU A 194 -1.55 5.60 1.25
CA LEU A 194 -1.69 7.01 1.64
C LEU A 194 -2.96 7.18 2.49
N ARG A 195 -2.95 6.61 3.69
CA ARG A 195 -3.71 7.07 4.85
C ARG A 195 -2.96 8.25 5.45
N TRP A 196 -2.51 9.16 4.59
CA TRP A 196 -2.21 10.50 5.04
C TRP A 196 -3.55 11.07 5.46
N THR A 197 -3.64 11.18 6.77
CA THR A 197 -4.81 11.57 7.49
C THR A 197 -5.29 12.90 6.93
N ASN A 198 -6.52 12.92 6.40
CA ASN A 198 -7.36 14.10 6.54
C ASN A 198 -7.62 14.29 8.04
N ARG A 199 -6.63 14.79 8.76
CA ARG A 199 -6.76 15.50 10.04
C ARG A 199 -6.29 16.93 9.76
N ALA A 200 -7.03 17.60 8.90
CA ALA A 200 -6.95 19.04 8.72
C ALA A 200 -8.37 19.58 8.90
N SER A 201 -8.90 19.43 10.11
CA SER A 201 -10.03 20.20 10.64
C SER A 201 -10.25 19.81 12.12
N SER A 202 -9.49 20.44 13.02
CA SER A 202 -9.97 20.78 14.35
C SER A 202 -9.40 22.15 14.71
#